data_AF-A0A6G1IU95-F1
#
_entry.id   AF-A0A6G1IU95-F1
#
_cell.length_a   1.000
_cell.length_b   1.000
_cell.length_c   1.000
_cell.angle_alpha   90.00
_cell.angle_beta   90.00
_cell.angle_gamma   90.00
#
_symmetry.space_group_name_H-M   'P 1'
#
loop_
_entity.id
_entity.type
_entity.pdbx_description
1 polymer ?
#
loop_
_entity_poly.entity_id
_entity_poly.type
_entity_poly.pdbx_seq_one_letter_code
_entity_poly.pdbx_strand_id
1 'polypeptide(L)' 'LLKCKFFITKIKFLRLIISRDSIYIDLEKILFISFINFYYRFIYNFLKIIELLTYLT' A
#
# COMPACT_ATOMS: atom_id res chain seq x y z
N LEU A 1 -14.76 2.85 22.42
CA LEU A 1 -13.95 2.43 21.25
C LEU A 1 -12.48 2.32 21.66
N LEU A 2 -12.03 1.13 22.05
CA LEU A 2 -10.60 0.85 22.26
C LEU A 2 -9.91 0.87 20.89
N LYS A 3 -9.33 2.02 20.53
CA LYS A 3 -8.61 2.21 19.26
C LYS A 3 -7.24 1.52 19.26
N CYS A 4 -6.70 1.28 20.44
CA CYS A 4 -5.35 0.74 20.61
C CYS A 4 -5.36 -0.79 20.59
N LYS A 5 -4.27 -1.32 20.06
CA LYS A 5 -4.05 -2.74 19.80
C LYS A 5 -2.63 -3.06 20.26
N PHE A 6 -2.50 -3.77 21.38
CA PHE A 6 -1.22 -4.06 22.02
C PHE A 6 -0.84 -5.54 21.89
N PHE A 7 0.46 -5.82 21.85
CA PHE A 7 1.02 -7.18 21.80
C PHE A 7 0.49 -8.07 20.65
N ILE A 8 0.25 -7.49 19.47
CA ILE A 8 -0.28 -8.24 18.31
C ILE A 8 0.83 -8.55 17.33
N THR A 9 0.82 -9.77 16.78
CA THR A 9 1.79 -10.25 15.78
C THR A 9 1.50 -9.77 14.36
N LYS A 10 0.27 -9.31 14.10
CA LYS A 10 -0.21 -8.85 12.80
C LYS A 10 -1.22 -7.72 12.99
N ILE A 11 -1.03 -6.60 12.30
CA ILE A 11 -1.95 -5.45 12.37
C ILE A 11 -2.18 -4.83 10.99
N LYS A 12 -3.42 -4.38 10.75
CA LYS A 12 -3.79 -3.58 9.59
C LYS A 12 -3.67 -2.10 9.97
N PHE A 13 -2.76 -1.37 9.32
CA PHE A 13 -2.50 0.04 9.56
C PHE A 13 -2.20 0.74 8.24
N LEU A 14 -2.84 1.88 7.95
CA LEU A 14 -2.65 2.63 6.69
C LEU A 14 -2.72 1.76 5.41
N ARG A 15 -3.64 0.79 5.36
CA ARG A 15 -3.79 -0.18 4.24
C ARG A 15 -2.57 -1.10 4.05
N LEU A 16 -1.70 -1.18 5.04
CA LEU A 16 -0.65 -2.16 5.15
C LEU A 16 -1.02 -3.21 6.19
N ILE A 17 -0.65 -4.43 5.91
CA ILE A 17 -0.64 -5.54 6.84
C ILE A 17 0.80 -5.67 7.32
N ILE A 18 1.04 -5.27 8.57
CA ILE A 18 2.35 -5.34 9.21
C ILE A 18 2.37 -6.63 10.04
N SER A 19 3.30 -7.53 9.71
CA SER A 19 3.61 -8.72 10.51
C SER A 19 5.06 -8.67 11.00
N ARG A 20 5.46 -9.63 11.84
CA ARG A 20 6.84 -9.71 12.35
C ARG A 20 7.90 -9.78 11.24
N ASP A 21 7.60 -10.50 10.17
CA ASP A 21 8.59 -10.86 9.15
C ASP A 21 8.54 -9.95 7.92
N SER A 22 7.48 -9.16 7.77
CA SER A 22 7.15 -8.56 6.47
C SER A 22 6.04 -7.50 6.57
N ILE A 23 6.01 -6.63 5.56
CA ILE A 23 4.96 -5.64 5.36
C ILE A 23 4.30 -5.94 4.01
N TYR A 24 3.00 -6.18 4.02
CA TYR A 24 2.21 -6.39 2.80
C TYR A 24 1.21 -5.28 2.59
N ILE A 25 0.85 -5.04 1.34
CA ILE A 25 -0.25 -4.17 0.98
C ILE A 25 -1.56 -4.94 1.11
N ASP A 26 -2.56 -4.32 1.72
CA ASP A 26 -3.91 -4.86 1.80
C ASP A 26 -4.71 -4.54 0.53
N LEU A 27 -4.93 -5.56 -0.30
CA LEU A 27 -5.53 -5.41 -1.64
C LEU A 27 -7.07 -5.27 -1.63
N GLU A 28 -7.77 -5.52 -0.51
CA GLU A 28 -9.24 -5.63 -0.49
C GLU A 28 -9.99 -4.34 -0.87
N LYS A 29 -9.35 -3.17 -0.79
CA LYS A 29 -9.98 -1.85 -1.03
C LYS A 29 -9.09 -0.89 -1.80
N ILE A 30 -8.30 -1.39 -2.74
CA ILE A 30 -7.43 -0.53 -3.55
C ILE A 30 -8.20 0.07 -4.71
N LEU A 31 -8.50 1.36 -4.61
CA LEU A 31 -8.64 2.20 -5.80
C LEU A 31 -7.24 2.40 -6.39
N PHE A 32 -7.01 1.86 -7.58
CA PHE A 32 -5.72 1.79 -8.26
C PHE A 32 -4.98 3.15 -8.23
N ILE A 33 -5.69 4.23 -8.55
CA ILE A 33 -5.18 5.62 -8.53
C ILE A 33 -4.75 6.08 -7.14
N SER A 34 -5.56 5.84 -6.10
CA SER A 34 -5.21 6.22 -4.72
C SER A 34 -4.01 5.44 -4.19
N PHE A 35 -3.87 4.18 -4.60
CA PHE A 35 -2.72 3.36 -4.26
C PHE A 35 -1.45 3.88 -4.94
N ILE A 36 -1.51 4.12 -6.24
CA ILE A 36 -0.43 4.74 -7.02
C ILE A 36 0.05 6.04 -6.37
N ASN A 37 -0.88 6.93 -6.02
CA ASN A 37 -0.55 8.23 -5.40
C ASN A 37 0.05 8.13 -3.98
N PHE A 38 -0.22 7.05 -3.23
CA PHE A 38 0.40 6.86 -1.92
C PHE A 38 1.80 6.24 -2.04
N TYR A 39 1.96 5.27 -2.95
CA TYR A 39 3.17 4.46 -3.05
C TYR A 39 4.19 4.95 -4.09
N TYR A 40 3.88 5.94 -4.94
CA TYR A 40 4.82 6.44 -5.95
C TYR A 40 6.17 6.88 -5.39
N ARG A 41 6.19 7.38 -4.14
CA ARG A 41 7.41 7.81 -3.45
C ARG A 41 8.35 6.66 -3.09
N PHE A 42 7.79 5.46 -2.91
CA PHE A 42 8.53 4.28 -2.47
C PHE A 42 8.94 3.38 -3.64
N ILE A 43 8.38 3.61 -4.84
CA ILE A 43 8.69 2.83 -6.02
C ILE A 43 9.70 3.58 -6.86
N TYR A 44 10.89 3.00 -7.00
CA TYR A 44 11.93 3.58 -7.85
C TYR A 44 11.43 3.69 -9.30
N ASN A 45 11.64 4.86 -9.91
CA ASN A 45 11.30 5.13 -11.30
C ASN A 45 9.80 4.97 -11.65
N PHE A 46 8.93 5.14 -10.67
CA PHE A 46 7.50 4.90 -10.81
C PHE A 46 6.80 5.73 -11.90
N LEU A 47 7.22 6.98 -12.10
CA LEU A 47 6.65 7.85 -13.15
C LEU A 47 6.75 7.22 -14.54
N LYS A 48 7.88 6.56 -14.83
CA LYS A 48 8.12 5.87 -16.11
C LYS A 48 7.18 4.65 -16.29
N ILE A 49 6.82 3.99 -15.19
CA ILE A 49 5.89 2.85 -15.19
C ILE A 49 4.46 3.35 -15.42
N ILE A 50 4.06 4.45 -14.77
CA ILE A 50 2.73 5.04 -15.01
C ILE A 50 2.60 5.50 -16.45
N GLU A 51 3.61 6.21 -16.97
CA GLU A 51 3.59 6.74 -18.35
C GLU A 51 3.31 5.63 -19.37
N LEU A 52 3.99 4.49 -19.22
CA LEU A 52 3.74 3.29 -20.02
C LEU A 52 2.30 2.77 -19.87
N LEU A 53 1.78 2.71 -18.65
CA LEU A 53 0.42 2.26 -18.38
C LEU A 53 -0.65 3.21 -18.95
N THR A 54 -0.45 4.53 -18.84
CA THR A 54 -1.37 5.54 -19.39
C THR A 54 -1.39 5.58 -20.91
N TYR A 55 -0.28 5.22 -21.57
CA TYR A 55 -0.23 5.11 -23.03
C TYR A 55 -0.97 3.87 -23.55
N LEU A 56 -1.04 2.80 -22.75
CA LEU A 56 -1.64 1.52 -23.13
C LEU A 56 -3.16 1.45 -22.85
N THR A 57 -3.68 2.32 -22.00
CA THR A 57 -5.13 2.50 -21.74
C THR A 57 -5.77 3.52 -22.66
#